data_AF-A0A432WLW4-F1
#
_entry.id   AF-A0A432WLW4-F1
#
_cell.length_a   1.000
_cell.length_b   1.000
_cell.length_c   1.000
_cell.angle_alpha   90.00
_cell.angle_beta   90.00
_cell.angle_gamma   90.00
#
_symmetry.space_group_name_H-M   'P 1'
#
loop_
_entity.id
_entity.type
_entity.pdbx_description
1 polymer ?
#
loop_
_entity_poly.entity_id
_entity_poly.type
_entity_poly.pdbx_seq_one_letter_code
_entity_poly.pdbx_strand_id
1 'polypeptide(L)'
;MEGLVAIMAAPVIIFMIFVAPIWLILHYRSRNKINAGLNDDERQSLQDLARTAERLQDRIQTLESILDAEHPSWRHKHQGGGA
;
A
#
# COMPACT_ATOMS: atom_id res chain seq x y z
N MET A 1 12.04 -18.66 52.53
CA MET A 1 12.29 -17.84 51.32
C MET A 1 11.43 -18.29 50.15
N GLU A 2 11.21 -19.58 49.94
CA GLU A 2 10.44 -20.11 48.80
C GLU A 2 8.96 -19.68 48.76
N GLY A 3 8.26 -19.66 49.90
CA GLY A 3 6.84 -19.26 49.94
C GLY A 3 6.59 -17.80 49.54
N LEU A 4 7.52 -16.88 49.86
CA LEU A 4 7.45 -15.47 49.45
C LEU A 4 7.62 -15.32 47.93
N VAL A 5 8.52 -16.12 47.33
CA VAL A 5 8.73 -16.13 45.88
C VAL A 5 7.48 -16.64 45.16
N ALA A 6 6.84 -17.70 45.66
CA ALA A 6 5.62 -18.24 45.06
C ALA A 6 4.45 -17.25 45.06
N ILE A 7 4.27 -16.49 46.15
CA ILE A 7 3.21 -15.48 46.26
C ILE A 7 3.42 -14.33 45.26
N MET A 8 4.67 -13.93 45.03
CA MET A 8 5.00 -12.86 44.07
C MET A 8 4.95 -13.35 42.62
N ALA A 9 5.34 -14.61 42.36
CA ALA A 9 5.40 -15.18 41.01
C ALA A 9 4.03 -15.63 40.48
N ALA A 10 3.14 -16.15 41.34
CA ALA A 10 1.82 -16.63 40.94
C ALA A 10 0.99 -15.62 40.12
N PRO A 11 0.81 -14.35 40.53
CA PRO A 11 0.06 -13.37 39.74
C PRO A 11 0.76 -13.02 38.42
N VAL A 12 2.09 -12.99 38.41
CA VAL A 12 2.89 -12.73 37.20
C VAL A 12 2.71 -13.86 36.18
N ILE A 13 2.72 -15.12 36.62
CA ILE A 13 2.52 -16.28 35.75
C ILE A 13 1.11 -16.25 35.14
N ILE A 14 0.08 -16.00 35.95
CA ILE A 14 -1.31 -15.89 35.46
C ILE A 14 -1.41 -14.75 34.44
N PHE A 15 -0.82 -13.59 34.73
CA PHE A 15 -0.78 -12.47 33.79
C PHE A 15 -0.09 -12.86 32.48
N MET A 16 1.02 -13.58 32.53
CA MET A 16 1.73 -14.04 31.33
C MET A 16 0.90 -15.03 30.50
N ILE A 17 0.12 -15.89 31.13
CA ILE A 17 -0.78 -16.81 30.43
C ILE A 17 -1.83 -16.06 29.61
N PHE A 18 -2.27 -14.87 30.04
CA PHE A 18 -3.25 -14.08 29.27
C PHE A 18 -2.59 -13.09 28.31
N VAL A 19 -1.56 -12.37 28.77
CA VAL A 19 -0.95 -11.28 28.01
C VAL A 19 -0.01 -11.79 26.92
N ALA A 20 0.76 -12.85 27.17
CA ALA A 20 1.69 -13.36 26.16
C ALA A 20 0.95 -13.91 24.92
N PRO A 21 -0.16 -14.66 25.03
CA PRO A 21 -0.94 -15.07 23.85
C PRO A 21 -1.60 -13.90 23.12
N ILE A 22 -2.13 -12.91 23.83
CA ILE A 22 -2.70 -11.70 23.19
C ILE A 22 -1.62 -10.97 22.40
N TRP A 23 -0.43 -10.79 22.98
CA TRP A 23 0.70 -10.16 22.31
C TRP A 23 1.16 -10.97 21.09
N LEU A 24 1.24 -12.30 21.21
CA LEU A 24 1.56 -13.20 20.10
C LEU A 24 0.56 -13.02 18.96
N ILE A 25 -0.74 -13.04 19.25
CA ILE A 25 -1.78 -12.84 18.23
C ILE A 25 -1.62 -11.48 17.56
N LEU A 26 -1.39 -10.40 18.31
CA LEU A 26 -1.19 -9.06 17.74
C LEU A 26 0.06 -8.97 16.86
N HIS A 27 1.19 -9.54 17.33
CA HIS A 27 2.45 -9.55 16.60
C HIS A 27 2.33 -10.31 15.28
N TYR A 28 1.75 -11.50 15.31
CA TYR A 28 1.56 -12.32 14.13
C TYR A 28 0.50 -11.74 13.20
N ARG A 29 -0.61 -11.18 13.72
CA ARG A 29 -1.64 -10.55 12.90
C ARG A 29 -1.14 -9.28 12.19
N SER A 30 -0.30 -8.48 12.84
CA SER A 30 0.33 -7.29 12.20
C SER A 30 1.25 -7.71 11.06
N ARG A 31 2.11 -8.72 11.29
CA ARG A 31 2.97 -9.31 10.24
C ARG A 31 2.16 -9.91 9.11
N ASN A 32 1.06 -10.60 9.44
CA ASN A 32 0.21 -11.26 8.46
C ASN A 32 -0.60 -10.27 7.61
N LYS A 33 -0.90 -9.07 8.11
CA LYS A 33 -1.49 -8.00 7.27
C LYS A 33 -0.51 -7.39 6.28
N ILE A 34 0.78 -7.37 6.61
CA ILE A 34 1.83 -6.90 5.69
C ILE A 34 2.17 -7.98 4.65
N ASN A 35 2.10 -9.25 5.04
CA ASN A 35 2.36 -10.40 4.14
C ASN A 35 1.12 -10.89 3.39
N ALA A 36 -0.09 -10.60 3.88
CA ALA A 36 -1.30 -10.74 3.10
C ALA A 36 -1.22 -9.67 2.02
N GLY A 37 -0.82 -10.09 0.82
CA GLY A 37 -0.87 -9.23 -0.35
C GLY A 37 -2.28 -8.70 -0.60
N LEU A 38 -2.44 -7.97 -1.70
CA LEU A 38 -3.71 -7.33 -2.05
C LEU A 38 -4.88 -8.31 -1.96
N ASN A 39 -5.92 -7.89 -1.24
CA ASN A 39 -7.19 -8.59 -1.22
C ASN A 39 -7.88 -8.47 -2.60
N ASP A 40 -8.96 -9.23 -2.82
CA ASP A 40 -9.61 -9.27 -4.14
C ASP A 40 -10.18 -7.90 -4.58
N ASP A 41 -10.70 -7.11 -3.64
CA ASP A 41 -11.23 -5.76 -3.92
C ASP A 41 -10.10 -4.77 -4.28
N GLU A 42 -8.96 -4.85 -3.59
CA GLU A 42 -7.76 -4.07 -3.88
C GLU A 42 -7.20 -4.44 -5.26
N ARG A 43 -7.19 -5.73 -5.62
CA ARG A 43 -6.78 -6.19 -6.96
C ARG A 43 -7.69 -5.65 -8.04
N GLN A 44 -9.00 -5.70 -7.82
CA GLN A 44 -9.99 -5.17 -8.76
C GLN A 44 -9.80 -3.65 -8.95
N SER A 45 -9.60 -2.92 -7.86
CA SER A 45 -9.36 -1.47 -7.90
C SER A 45 -8.09 -1.12 -8.69
N LEU A 46 -7.01 -1.88 -8.52
CA LEU A 46 -5.78 -1.69 -9.30
C LEU A 46 -5.97 -2.02 -10.78
N GLN A 47 -6.74 -3.06 -11.11
CA GLN A 47 -7.06 -3.38 -12.50
C GLN A 47 -7.86 -2.26 -13.16
N ASP A 48 -8.82 -1.68 -12.46
CA ASP A 48 -9.61 -0.57 -12.98
C ASP A 48 -8.77 0.71 -13.14
N LEU A 49 -7.82 0.94 -12.22
CA LEU A 49 -6.86 2.03 -12.36
C LEU A 49 -5.93 1.83 -13.57
N ALA A 50 -5.44 0.60 -13.79
CA ALA A 50 -4.60 0.26 -14.94
C ALA A 50 -5.36 0.46 -16.27
N ARG A 51 -6.60 -0.03 -16.37
CA ARG A 51 -7.48 0.20 -17.53
C ARG A 51 -7.73 1.69 -17.78
N THR A 52 -7.91 2.45 -16.71
CA THR A 52 -8.08 3.90 -16.80
C THR A 52 -6.82 4.56 -17.35
N ALA A 53 -5.64 4.16 -16.88
CA ALA A 53 -4.37 4.66 -17.38
C ALA A 53 -4.16 4.35 -18.87
N GLU A 54 -4.46 3.11 -19.31
CA GLU A 54 -4.42 2.72 -20.73
C GLU A 54 -5.33 3.61 -21.59
N ARG A 55 -6.56 3.86 -21.13
CA ARG A 55 -7.51 4.73 -21.84
C ARG A 55 -7.03 6.18 -21.90
N LEU A 56 -6.39 6.67 -20.84
CA LEU A 56 -5.83 8.02 -20.84
C LEU A 56 -4.63 8.12 -21.80
N GLN A 57 -3.80 7.10 -21.90
CA GLN A 57 -2.69 7.05 -22.85
C GLN A 57 -3.17 7.13 -24.31
N ASP A 58 -4.17 6.32 -24.68
CA ASP A 58 -4.76 6.36 -26.03
C ASP A 58 -5.36 7.74 -26.37
N ARG A 59 -6.02 8.35 -25.39
CA ARG A 59 -6.53 9.71 -25.53
C ARG A 59 -5.42 10.74 -25.70
N ILE A 60 -4.33 10.64 -24.95
CA ILE A 60 -3.17 11.54 -25.10
C ILE A 60 -2.59 11.40 -26.51
N GLN A 61 -2.42 10.17 -27.01
CA GLN A 61 -1.91 9.94 -28.36
C GLN A 61 -2.84 10.52 -29.44
N THR A 62 -4.15 10.43 -29.23
CA THR A 62 -5.14 11.08 -30.10
C THR A 62 -5.03 12.60 -30.03
N LEU A 63 -4.88 13.18 -28.84
CA LEU A 63 -4.72 14.62 -28.68
C LEU A 63 -3.42 15.12 -29.30
N GLU A 64 -2.32 14.37 -29.15
CA GLU A 64 -1.04 14.68 -29.78
C GLU A 64 -1.14 14.64 -31.32
N SER A 65 -1.87 13.67 -31.89
CA SER A 65 -2.04 13.60 -33.35
C SER A 65 -2.89 14.74 -33.92
N ILE A 66 -3.95 15.14 -33.21
CA ILE A 66 -4.75 16.32 -33.55
C ILE A 66 -3.89 17.58 -33.44
N LEU A 67 -3.13 17.73 -32.35
CA LEU A 67 -2.29 18.90 -32.10
C LEU A 67 -1.13 19.00 -33.11
N ASP A 68 -0.55 17.88 -33.53
CA ASP A 68 0.45 17.82 -34.61
C ASP A 68 -0.17 18.23 -35.96
N ALA A 69 -1.45 17.92 -36.21
CA ALA A 69 -2.16 18.31 -37.43
C ALA A 69 -2.55 19.80 -37.45
N GLU A 70 -3.04 20.35 -36.34
CA GLU A 70 -3.49 21.75 -36.27
C GLU A 70 -2.36 22.74 -36.02
N HIS A 71 -1.32 22.35 -35.25
CA HIS A 71 -0.25 23.24 -34.82
C HIS A 71 1.14 22.62 -34.97
N PRO A 72 1.60 22.22 -36.17
CA PRO A 72 2.80 21.39 -36.39
C PRO A 72 4.13 21.87 -35.74
N SER A 73 4.24 23.14 -35.33
CA SER A 73 5.42 23.70 -34.64
C SER A 73 5.29 23.75 -33.10
N TRP A 74 4.19 23.26 -32.52
CA TRP A 74 3.92 23.34 -31.08
C TRP A 74 5.00 22.68 -30.21
N ARG A 75 5.57 21.56 -30.70
CA ARG A 75 6.66 20.84 -30.02
C ARG A 75 7.93 21.67 -29.88
N HIS A 76 8.24 22.52 -30.88
CA HIS A 76 9.42 23.39 -30.85
C HIS A 76 9.25 24.57 -29.89
N LYS A 77 8.01 25.08 -29.72
CA LYS A 77 7.72 26.17 -28.79
C LYS A 77 7.90 25.77 -27.33
N HIS A 78 7.67 24.49 -26.98
CA HIS A 78 7.88 23.98 -25.62
C HIS A 78 9.34 23.62 -25.29
N GLN A 79 10.17 23.31 -26.28
CA GLN A 79 11.61 23.00 -26.04
C GLN A 79 12.51 24.25 -25.96
N GLY A 80 12.02 25.43 -26.38
CA GLY A 80 12.78 26.69 -26.36
C GLY A 80 12.53 27.62 -25.16
N GLY A 81 11.78 27.19 -24.14
CA GLY A 81 11.40 28.02 -22.99
C GLY A 81 12.29 27.89 -21.74
N GLY A 82 13.48 27.29 -21.88
CA GLY A 82 14.40 26.98 -20.78
C GLY A 82 15.78 27.62 -20.90
N ALA A 83 15.88 28.81 -21.52
CA ALA A 83 17.08 29.64 -21.50
C ALA A 83 16.75 31.04 -20.97
#